data_AF-A0A368U223-F1
#
_entry.id   AF-A0A368U223-F1
#
_cell.length_a   1.000
_cell.length_b   1.000
_cell.length_c   1.000
_cell.angle_alpha   90.00
_cell.angle_beta   90.00
_cell.angle_gamma   90.00
#
_symmetry.space_group_name_H-M   'P 1'
#
loop_
_entity.id
_entity.type
_entity.pdbx_description
1 polymer ?
#
loop_
_entity_poly.entity_id
_entity_poly.type
_entity_poly.pdbx_seq_one_letter_code
_entity_poly.pdbx_strand_id
1 'polypeptide(L)'
;MHTPVLSITRTPLVAVYGTLKRGLRNHHWLEGADFLGSDRLTSATLYDLGPFPGAKPETSRGVEVEVFRVDATLLTELDRLEDFRPRQPHAGLYRRAIHVTAFGPAWLYLYNPEVVGCVAIRQGGWWP
;
A
#
# COMPACT_ATOMS: atom_id res chain seq x y z
N MET A 1 20.65 4.68 6.62
CA MET A 1 20.41 3.31 6.13
C MET A 1 19.08 2.84 6.71
N HIS A 2 17.99 2.84 5.94
CA HIS A 2 16.71 2.27 6.42
C HIS A 2 16.51 0.95 5.69
N THR A 3 17.05 -0.11 6.29
CA THR A 3 16.96 -1.48 5.80
C THR A 3 15.54 -2.00 6.02
N PRO A 4 14.98 -2.83 5.12
CA PRO A 4 13.66 -3.46 5.28
C PRO A 4 13.47 -4.15 6.64
N VAL A 5 14.57 -4.63 7.24
CA VAL A 5 14.63 -5.16 8.61
C VAL A 5 14.09 -4.18 9.65
N LEU A 6 14.47 -2.89 9.59
CA LEU A 6 13.98 -1.85 10.51
C LEU A 6 12.51 -1.50 10.27
N SER A 7 12.05 -1.60 9.01
CA SER A 7 10.64 -1.39 8.67
C SER A 7 9.77 -2.47 9.30
N ILE A 8 10.25 -3.71 9.32
CA ILE A 8 9.56 -4.84 9.96
C ILE A 8 9.59 -4.76 11.48
N THR A 9 10.67 -4.23 12.06
CA THR A 9 10.72 -3.99 13.51
C THR A 9 9.62 -3.03 13.97
N ARG A 10 9.19 -2.10 13.09
CA ARG A 10 8.03 -1.24 13.36
C ARG A 10 6.70 -1.96 13.14
N THR A 11 6.56 -2.64 12.00
CA THR A 11 5.45 -3.54 11.74
C THR A 11 5.76 -4.49 10.58
N PRO A 12 5.46 -5.80 10.70
CA PRO A 12 5.53 -6.75 9.60
C PRO A 12 4.28 -6.71 8.70
N LEU A 13 3.32 -5.82 8.96
CA LEU A 13 2.06 -5.75 8.22
C LEU A 13 2.17 -4.76 7.07
N VAL A 14 1.61 -5.12 5.91
CA VAL A 14 1.46 -4.27 4.74
C VAL A 14 -0.02 -4.25 4.34
N ALA A 15 -0.56 -3.05 4.20
CA ALA A 15 -1.91 -2.81 3.69
C ALA A 15 -1.84 -2.49 2.20
N VAL A 16 -2.47 -3.32 1.37
CA VAL A 16 -2.56 -3.16 -0.08
C VAL A 16 -3.98 -2.81 -0.49
N TYR A 17 -4.15 -2.00 -1.53
CA TYR A 17 -5.44 -1.39 -1.88
C TYR A 17 -5.77 -1.45 -3.37
N GLY A 18 -4.95 -2.16 -4.16
CA GLY A 18 -5.01 -2.11 -5.62
C GLY A 18 -4.58 -3.41 -6.27
N THR A 19 -3.71 -3.33 -7.26
CA THR A 19 -3.26 -4.43 -8.15
C THR A 19 -2.60 -5.61 -7.44
N LEU A 20 -2.24 -5.44 -6.16
CA LEU A 20 -1.70 -6.47 -5.28
C LEU A 20 -2.79 -7.32 -4.57
N LYS A 21 -4.08 -6.92 -4.64
CA LYS A 21 -5.18 -7.71 -4.06
C LYS A 21 -5.26 -9.11 -4.66
N ARG A 22 -5.78 -10.06 -3.89
CA ARG A 22 -5.95 -11.46 -4.33
C ARG A 22 -6.72 -11.54 -5.66
N GLY A 23 -6.15 -12.27 -6.62
CA GLY A 23 -6.75 -12.48 -7.94
C GLY A 23 -6.34 -11.45 -9.01
N LEU A 24 -5.51 -10.46 -8.68
CA LEU A 24 -4.98 -9.50 -9.63
C LEU A 24 -3.55 -9.83 -10.06
N ARG A 25 -3.10 -9.16 -11.13
CA ARG A 25 -1.88 -9.49 -11.88
C ARG A 25 -0.60 -9.54 -11.02
N ASN A 26 -0.54 -8.79 -9.92
CA ASN A 26 0.62 -8.75 -9.03
C ASN A 26 0.48 -9.63 -7.78
N HIS A 27 -0.58 -10.44 -7.65
CA HIS A 27 -0.79 -11.27 -6.47
C HIS A 27 0.35 -12.28 -6.22
N HIS A 28 1.05 -12.72 -7.27
CA HIS A 28 2.21 -13.62 -7.16
C HIS A 28 3.33 -13.08 -6.26
N TRP A 29 3.45 -11.75 -6.09
CA TRP A 29 4.42 -11.15 -5.16
C TRP A 29 4.04 -11.35 -3.69
N LEU A 30 2.76 -11.62 -3.40
CA LEU A 30 2.23 -11.88 -2.06
C LEU A 30 1.95 -13.36 -1.81
N GLU A 31 2.28 -14.28 -2.73
CA GLU A 31 2.06 -15.73 -2.53
C GLU A 31 2.78 -16.28 -1.30
N GLY A 32 3.89 -15.66 -0.89
CA GLY A 32 4.61 -15.99 0.35
C GLY A 32 4.19 -15.21 1.59
N ALA A 33 3.17 -14.33 1.50
CA ALA A 33 2.73 -13.49 2.60
C ALA A 33 1.49 -14.07 3.31
N ASP A 34 1.42 -13.97 4.64
CA ASP A 34 0.22 -14.41 5.35
C ASP A 34 -0.90 -13.37 5.21
N PHE A 35 -1.98 -13.74 4.54
CA PHE A 35 -3.18 -12.92 4.50
C PHE A 35 -3.87 -12.90 5.87
N LEU A 36 -3.98 -11.72 6.48
CA LEU A 36 -4.69 -11.56 7.76
C LEU A 36 -6.18 -11.26 7.56
N GLY A 37 -6.51 -10.46 6.55
CA GLY A 37 -7.89 -10.07 6.26
C GLY A 37 -7.99 -8.73 5.53
N SER A 38 -9.22 -8.34 5.21
CA SER A 38 -9.53 -7.01 4.69
C SER A 38 -9.88 -6.04 5.82
N ASP A 39 -9.53 -4.77 5.65
CA ASP A 39 -9.86 -3.69 6.57
C ASP A 39 -10.28 -2.43 5.79
N ARG A 40 -10.82 -1.43 6.48
CA ARG A 40 -11.29 -0.19 5.89
C ARG A 40 -10.59 1.03 6.47
N LEU A 41 -9.73 1.66 5.68
CA LEU A 41 -8.99 2.85 6.08
C LEU A 41 -9.80 4.12 5.79
N THR A 42 -10.00 4.95 6.81
CA THR A 42 -10.57 6.31 6.65
C THR A 42 -9.50 7.38 6.62
N SER A 43 -8.23 7.02 6.85
CA SER A 43 -7.07 7.92 6.86
C SER A 43 -6.36 8.04 5.51
N ALA A 44 -6.86 7.34 4.48
CA ALA A 44 -6.35 7.42 3.13
C ALA A 44 -7.50 7.41 2.10
N THR A 45 -7.31 8.14 1.00
CA THR A 45 -8.22 8.16 -0.16
C THR A 45 -7.51 7.52 -1.34
N LEU A 46 -8.23 6.69 -2.10
CA LEU A 46 -7.69 6.09 -3.31
C LEU A 46 -8.04 6.97 -4.51
N TYR A 47 -7.13 7.04 -5.47
CA TYR A 47 -7.34 7.73 -6.74
C TYR A 47 -7.15 6.73 -7.87
N ASP A 48 -8.09 6.73 -8.81
CA ASP A 48 -7.96 5.91 -10.00
C ASP A 48 -7.02 6.60 -11.00
N LEU A 49 -5.85 6.00 -11.21
CA LEU A 49 -4.87 6.47 -12.20
C LEU A 49 -5.07 5.80 -13.56
N GLY A 50 -6.02 4.86 -13.68
CA GLY A 50 -6.27 4.03 -14.85
C GLY A 50 -5.72 2.62 -14.66
N PRO A 51 -4.43 2.34 -14.94
CA PRO A 51 -3.89 0.99 -14.86
C PRO A 51 -3.66 0.49 -13.42
N PHE A 52 -3.64 1.40 -12.44
CA PHE A 52 -3.48 1.09 -11.02
C PHE A 52 -4.02 2.25 -10.16
N PRO A 53 -4.40 2.01 -8.90
CA PRO A 53 -4.80 3.08 -8.00
C PRO A 53 -3.59 3.71 -7.31
N GLY A 54 -3.73 4.98 -6.93
CA GLY A 54 -2.80 5.68 -6.05
C GLY A 54 -3.45 6.10 -4.75
N ALA A 55 -2.91 5.68 -3.59
CA ALA A 55 -3.40 6.17 -2.30
C ALA A 55 -2.78 7.51 -1.93
N LYS A 56 -3.59 8.42 -1.38
CA LYS A 56 -3.15 9.67 -0.77
C LYS A 56 -3.53 9.70 0.72
N PRO A 57 -2.71 10.35 1.58
CA PRO A 57 -2.96 10.47 3.01
C PRO A 57 -4.08 11.51 3.29
N GLU A 58 -5.27 11.23 2.79
CA GLU A 58 -6.43 12.11 2.88
C GLU A 58 -7.58 11.36 3.51
N THR A 59 -8.40 12.07 4.29
CA THR A 59 -9.55 11.44 4.95
C THR A 59 -10.58 10.97 3.93
N SER A 60 -10.98 9.71 4.04
CA SER A 60 -11.99 9.07 3.20
C SER A 60 -13.15 8.54 4.05
N ARG A 61 -14.24 8.12 3.39
CA ARG A 61 -15.39 7.48 4.04
C ARG A 61 -15.14 5.99 4.32
N GLY A 62 -13.94 5.50 4.00
CA GLY A 62 -13.51 4.14 4.24
C GLY A 62 -13.18 3.41 2.95
N VAL A 63 -11.89 3.38 2.61
CA VAL A 63 -11.36 2.63 1.48
C VAL A 63 -11.00 1.22 1.89
N GLU A 64 -11.29 0.24 1.05
CA GLU A 64 -11.00 -1.16 1.32
C GLU A 64 -9.53 -1.46 1.06
N VAL A 65 -8.87 -2.02 2.06
CA VAL A 65 -7.50 -2.50 1.99
C VAL A 65 -7.44 -3.95 2.42
N GLU A 66 -6.46 -4.69 1.94
CA GLU A 66 -6.13 -6.03 2.39
C GLU A 66 -4.82 -5.98 3.16
N VAL A 67 -4.81 -6.57 4.35
CA VAL A 67 -3.64 -6.60 5.22
C VAL A 67 -2.98 -7.96 5.11
N PHE A 68 -1.71 -7.92 4.74
CA PHE A 68 -0.84 -9.07 4.63
C PHE A 68 0.34 -8.92 5.59
N ARG A 69 0.76 -10.02 6.21
CA ARG A 69 2.00 -10.10 6.95
C ARG A 69 3.11 -10.51 5.99
N VAL A 70 4.16 -9.70 5.93
CA VAL A 70 5.29 -9.87 5.03
C VAL A 70 6.59 -9.98 5.82
N ASP A 71 7.57 -10.66 5.25
CA ASP A 71 8.93 -10.70 5.78
C ASP A 71 9.82 -9.62 5.12
N ALA A 72 11.08 -9.52 5.55
CA ALA A 72 11.99 -8.46 5.09
C ALA A 72 12.30 -8.58 3.61
N THR A 73 12.33 -9.81 3.13
CA THR A 73 12.59 -10.15 1.73
C THR A 73 11.43 -9.68 0.86
N LEU A 74 10.21 -10.06 1.20
CA LEU A 74 9.01 -9.74 0.46
C LEU A 74 8.71 -8.24 0.49
N LEU A 75 8.94 -7.57 1.63
CA LEU A 75 8.89 -6.11 1.70
C LEU A 75 9.92 -5.43 0.78
N THR A 76 11.10 -6.01 0.60
CA THR A 76 12.11 -5.51 -0.34
C THR A 76 11.66 -5.67 -1.78
N GLU A 77 11.03 -6.79 -2.11
CA GLU A 77 10.50 -7.02 -3.45
C GLU A 77 9.34 -6.07 -3.77
N LEU A 78 8.44 -5.83 -2.81
CA LEU A 78 7.40 -4.80 -2.94
C LEU A 78 8.01 -3.40 -3.12
N ASP A 79 9.06 -3.07 -2.36
CA ASP A 79 9.76 -1.79 -2.52
C ASP A 79 10.36 -1.63 -3.93
N ARG A 80 10.84 -2.71 -4.56
CA ARG A 80 11.34 -2.69 -5.95
C ARG A 80 10.21 -2.55 -6.96
N LEU A 81 9.10 -3.25 -6.76
CA LEU A 81 7.93 -3.19 -7.64
C LEU A 81 7.33 -1.78 -7.69
N GLU A 82 7.19 -1.16 -6.52
CA GLU A 82 6.56 0.17 -6.34
C GLU A 82 7.54 1.34 -6.58
N ASP A 83 8.74 1.09 -7.13
CA ASP A 83 9.86 2.06 -7.26
C ASP A 83 10.03 2.93 -5.98
N PHE A 84 9.92 2.28 -4.82
CA PHE A 84 10.08 2.93 -3.52
C PHE A 84 11.57 3.20 -3.28
N ARG A 85 11.93 4.47 -3.11
CA ARG A 85 13.31 4.90 -2.88
C ARG A 85 13.56 5.27 -1.42
N PRO A 86 14.18 4.41 -0.60
CA PRO A 86 14.43 4.71 0.82
C PRO A 86 15.32 5.93 1.05
N ARG A 87 16.20 6.26 0.09
CA ARG A 87 17.10 7.42 0.18
C ARG A 87 16.43 8.73 -0.24
N GLN A 88 15.40 8.66 -1.08
CA GLN A 88 14.68 9.83 -1.58
C GLN A 88 13.19 9.49 -1.70
N PRO A 89 12.46 9.49 -0.57
CA PRO A 89 11.06 9.07 -0.56
C PRO A 89 10.16 9.92 -1.45
N HIS A 90 10.59 11.14 -1.82
CA HIS A 90 9.85 12.06 -2.71
C HIS A 90 10.23 11.90 -4.19
N ALA A 91 11.34 11.20 -4.49
CA ALA A 91 11.80 10.95 -5.86
C ALA A 91 11.37 9.58 -6.39
N GLY A 92 10.87 8.69 -5.52
CA GLY A 92 10.22 7.44 -5.93
C GLY A 92 8.77 7.67 -6.35
N LEU A 93 8.17 6.69 -7.03
CA LEU A 93 6.77 6.76 -7.44
C LEU A 93 5.82 6.67 -6.23
N TYR A 94 6.19 5.83 -5.26
CA TYR A 94 5.47 5.65 -4.00
C TYR A 94 6.36 5.90 -2.78
N ARG A 95 5.74 6.26 -1.66
CA ARG A 95 6.36 6.35 -0.34
C ARG A 95 5.60 5.49 0.66
N ARG A 96 6.31 4.89 1.62
CA ARG A 96 5.67 4.12 2.70
C ARG A 96 5.25 5.04 3.86
N ALA A 97 4.03 4.84 4.35
CA ALA A 97 3.53 5.43 5.58
C ALA A 97 2.89 4.34 6.44
N ILE A 98 2.96 4.50 7.77
CA ILE A 98 2.29 3.56 8.68
C ILE A 98 0.88 4.08 8.93
N HIS A 99 -0.10 3.24 8.65
CA HIS A 99 -1.50 3.49 8.96
C HIS A 99 -2.01 2.44 9.95
N VAL A 100 -2.85 2.85 10.88
CA VAL A 100 -3.48 1.92 11.82
C VAL A 100 -4.63 1.21 11.12
N THR A 101 -4.55 -0.12 11.11
CA THR A 101 -5.61 -1.02 10.63
C THR A 101 -6.22 -1.77 11.82
N ALA A 102 -7.33 -2.48 11.60
CA ALA A 102 -7.94 -3.38 12.58
C ALA A 102 -6.99 -4.48 13.08
N PHE A 103 -5.98 -4.84 12.28
CA PHE A 103 -4.96 -5.84 12.63
C PHE A 103 -3.72 -5.23 13.31
N GLY A 104 -3.65 -3.90 13.40
CA GLY A 104 -2.52 -3.16 13.94
C GLY A 104 -1.92 -2.15 12.94
N PRO A 105 -0.81 -1.50 13.28
CA PRO A 105 -0.10 -0.63 12.36
C PRO A 105 0.36 -1.42 11.13
N ALA A 106 0.10 -0.93 9.92
CA ALA A 106 0.52 -1.55 8.68
C ALA A 106 1.14 -0.52 7.73
N TRP A 107 2.09 -0.95 6.92
CA TRP A 107 2.70 -0.14 5.88
C TRP A 107 1.74 0.02 4.70
N LEU A 108 1.49 1.27 4.33
CA LEU A 108 0.70 1.68 3.19
C LEU A 108 1.59 2.42 2.19
N TYR A 109 1.53 2.05 0.92
CA TYR A 109 2.21 2.77 -0.16
C TYR A 109 1.38 3.96 -0.59
N LEU A 110 1.86 5.17 -0.39
CA LEU A 110 1.22 6.41 -0.81
C LEU A 110 1.85 6.90 -2.11
N TYR A 111 1.01 7.26 -3.07
CA TYR A 111 1.45 7.79 -4.35
C TYR A 111 2.01 9.20 -4.19
N ASN A 112 3.23 9.43 -4.68
CA ASN A 112 3.88 10.74 -4.56
C ASN A 112 3.36 11.76 -5.58
N PRO A 113 3.29 11.45 -6.90
CA PRO A 113 2.90 12.44 -7.89
C PRO A 113 1.50 13.00 -7.67
N GLU A 114 1.23 14.13 -8.30
CA GLU A 114 -0.09 14.74 -8.24
C GLU A 114 -1.13 13.85 -8.92
N VAL A 115 -2.33 13.83 -8.33
CA VAL A 115 -3.49 13.05 -8.80
C VAL A 115 -4.55 13.97 -9.42
N VAL A 116 -4.10 15.11 -9.95
CA VAL A 116 -4.98 16.15 -10.50
C VAL A 116 -5.68 15.58 -11.73
N GLY A 117 -7.02 15.59 -11.72
CA GLY A 117 -7.86 15.03 -12.78
C GLY A 117 -8.20 13.54 -12.62
N CYS A 118 -7.65 12.85 -11.63
CA CYS A 118 -7.99 11.47 -11.33
C CYS A 118 -9.30 11.34 -10.54
N VAL A 119 -10.01 10.23 -10.70
CA VAL A 119 -11.25 9.97 -9.97
C VAL A 119 -10.92 9.57 -8.53
N ALA A 120 -11.40 10.35 -7.56
CA ALA A 120 -11.21 10.06 -6.14
C ALA A 120 -12.21 9.00 -5.66
N ILE A 121 -11.69 7.83 -5.29
CA ILE A 121 -12.40 6.74 -4.63
C ILE A 121 -12.33 6.98 -3.12
N ARG A 122 -13.34 7.67 -2.60
CA ARG A 122 -13.46 7.99 -1.17
C ARG A 122 -14.10 6.86 -0.36
N GLN A 123 -14.59 5.80 -0.99
CA GLN A 123 -15.20 4.65 -0.31
C GLN A 123 -15.09 3.40 -1.19
N GLY A 124 -14.91 2.24 -0.55
CA GLY A 124 -14.78 0.95 -1.25
C GLY A 124 -13.36 0.67 -1.74
N GLY A 125 -13.20 -0.40 -2.50
CA GLY A 125 -11.94 -0.76 -3.16
C GLY A 125 -11.84 -0.29 -4.61
N TRP A 126 -10.62 -0.27 -5.13
CA TRP A 126 -10.38 -0.12 -6.57
C TRP A 126 -10.53 -1.48 -7.27
N TRP A 127 -11.11 -1.45 -8.48
CA TRP A 127 -11.32 -2.61 -9.35
C TRP A 127 -10.91 -2.21 -10.78
N PRO A 128 -10.17 -3.07 -11.51
CA PRO A 128 -9.78 -2.82 -12.91
C PRO A 128 -10.93 -2.96 -13.90
#